data_AF-A0A947KZ40-F1
#
_entry.id   AF-A0A947KZ40-F1
#
_cell.length_a   1.000
_cell.length_b   1.000
_cell.length_c   1.000
_cell.angle_alpha   90.00
_cell.angle_beta   90.00
_cell.angle_gamma   90.00
#
_symmetry.space_group_name_H-M   'P 1'
#
loop_
_entity.id
_entity.type
_entity.pdbx_description
1 polymer ?
#
loop_
_entity_poly.entity_id
_entity_poly.type
_entity_poly.pdbx_seq_one_letter_code
_entity_poly.pdbx_strand_id
1 'polypeptide(L)'
;MNKVYQAKHELWLSITFASFAINDEDIKSRLYEFSLIAFRHMKWLGSDILAEGDNYNYDRKMVLYKKESVFEVVEDLAETVIEMQPKYPNTVLGERLKTDDTYLLEYLAQILKDSSKNQPVTAFDMQRKWLDKNLAQEQIDALTMFLFEESYKEYELILVYAFMQARTKDVTQFNVFQDLIDESHFHLKSFGNMMAKLGILALPRELHEMTYVIKDLEKFVTDGIAEEEAAKVMCKELSDAIKDEELSKFFDFINYQESYHIELMKKLL
;
A
#
# COMPACT_ATOMS: atom_id res chain seq x y z
N MET A 1 5.03 2.42 -23.42
CA MET A 1 4.87 2.25 -21.96
C MET A 1 4.59 3.60 -21.33
N ASN A 2 3.42 3.79 -20.72
CA ASN A 2 2.93 5.10 -20.32
C ASN A 2 3.69 5.68 -19.11
N LYS A 3 4.42 6.79 -19.33
CA LYS A 3 5.25 7.44 -18.29
C LYS A 3 4.43 8.18 -17.22
N VAL A 4 3.21 8.59 -17.54
CA VAL A 4 2.30 9.23 -16.58
C VAL A 4 1.81 8.21 -15.57
N TYR A 5 1.49 7.00 -16.01
CA TYR A 5 1.06 5.92 -15.11
C TYR A 5 2.18 5.52 -14.13
N GLN A 6 3.41 5.34 -14.62
CA GLN A 6 4.58 5.04 -13.78
C GLN A 6 4.80 6.12 -12.71
N ALA A 7 4.78 7.39 -13.11
CA ALA A 7 4.94 8.50 -12.18
C ALA A 7 3.77 8.61 -11.17
N LYS A 8 2.54 8.29 -11.58
CA LYS A 8 1.40 8.27 -10.65
C LYS A 8 1.47 7.12 -9.66
N HIS A 9 1.97 5.96 -10.09
CA HIS A 9 2.27 4.82 -9.22
C HIS A 9 3.30 5.19 -8.14
N GLU A 10 4.40 5.85 -8.53
CA GLU A 10 5.40 6.38 -7.59
C GLU A 10 4.80 7.39 -6.62
N LEU A 11 3.96 8.33 -7.09
CA LEU A 11 3.29 9.29 -6.22
C LEU A 11 2.35 8.61 -5.22
N TRP A 12 1.57 7.61 -5.64
CA TRP A 12 0.72 6.85 -4.71
C TRP A 12 1.54 6.18 -3.60
N LEU A 13 2.68 5.58 -3.95
CA LEU A 13 3.61 5.01 -2.98
C LEU A 13 4.20 6.07 -2.05
N SER A 14 4.64 7.22 -2.57
CA SER A 14 5.17 8.31 -1.74
C SER A 14 4.15 8.78 -0.71
N ILE A 15 2.88 8.99 -1.11
CA ILE A 15 1.81 9.38 -0.18
C ILE A 15 1.55 8.28 0.86
N THR A 16 1.46 7.02 0.40
CA THR A 16 1.21 5.85 1.26
C THR A 16 2.29 5.70 2.32
N PHE A 17 3.56 5.72 1.92
CA PHE A 17 4.68 5.54 2.85
C PHE A 17 4.95 6.76 3.72
N ALA A 18 4.64 7.98 3.25
CA ALA A 18 4.62 9.15 4.12
C ALA A 18 3.56 9.00 5.24
N SER A 19 2.38 8.46 4.92
CA SER A 19 1.34 8.18 5.91
C SER A 19 1.82 7.17 6.97
N PHE A 20 2.56 6.14 6.58
CA PHE A 20 3.08 5.14 7.51
C PHE A 20 4.22 5.68 8.38
N ALA A 21 5.09 6.52 7.80
CA ALA A 21 6.28 7.02 8.48
C ALA A 21 5.98 8.05 9.58
N ILE A 22 4.90 8.82 9.44
CA ILE A 22 4.55 9.90 10.37
C ILE A 22 3.74 9.36 11.55
N ASN A 23 4.14 9.68 12.78
CA ASN A 23 3.47 9.20 14.00
C ASN A 23 2.23 10.02 14.41
N ASP A 24 2.13 11.28 13.99
CA ASP A 24 0.96 12.12 14.25
C ASP A 24 -0.27 11.53 13.54
N GLU A 25 -1.26 11.08 14.31
CA GLU A 25 -2.42 10.33 13.79
C GLU A 25 -3.32 11.17 12.87
N ASP A 26 -3.41 12.48 13.08
CA ASP A 26 -4.19 13.38 12.21
C ASP A 26 -3.51 13.47 10.84
N ILE A 27 -2.18 13.66 10.83
CA ILE A 27 -1.39 13.73 9.60
C ILE A 27 -1.40 12.40 8.86
N LYS A 28 -1.10 11.31 9.57
CA LYS A 28 -1.11 9.94 9.05
C LYS A 28 -2.44 9.60 8.40
N SER A 29 -3.55 9.78 9.13
CA SER A 29 -4.87 9.39 8.64
C SER A 29 -5.24 10.18 7.40
N ARG A 30 -4.95 11.49 7.39
CA ARG A 30 -5.26 12.35 6.25
C ARG A 30 -4.41 12.01 5.02
N LEU A 31 -3.12 11.73 5.19
CA LEU A 31 -2.27 11.29 4.08
C LEU A 31 -2.72 9.93 3.53
N TYR A 32 -3.17 9.01 4.38
CA TYR A 32 -3.71 7.74 3.92
C TYR A 32 -5.00 7.92 3.11
N GLU A 33 -5.89 8.85 3.48
CA GLU A 33 -7.05 9.19 2.64
C GLU A 33 -6.62 9.69 1.25
N PHE A 34 -5.58 10.54 1.19
CA PHE A 34 -5.00 10.99 -0.07
C PHE A 34 -4.36 9.87 -0.88
N SER A 35 -3.79 8.85 -0.22
CA SER A 35 -3.23 7.69 -0.93
C SER A 35 -4.33 6.89 -1.63
N LEU A 36 -5.49 6.70 -0.99
CA LEU A 36 -6.65 6.03 -1.62
C LEU A 36 -7.18 6.83 -2.82
N ILE A 37 -7.16 8.17 -2.75
CA ILE A 37 -7.49 9.04 -3.88
C ILE A 37 -6.47 8.84 -5.02
N ALA A 38 -5.17 8.85 -4.70
CA ALA A 38 -4.10 8.67 -5.69
C ALA A 38 -4.16 7.29 -6.36
N PHE A 39 -4.52 6.23 -5.62
CA PHE A 39 -4.73 4.90 -6.18
C PHE A 39 -5.93 4.88 -7.14
N ARG A 40 -7.05 5.53 -6.77
CA ARG A 40 -8.21 5.68 -7.67
C ARG A 40 -7.83 6.42 -8.96
N HIS A 41 -6.93 7.40 -8.90
CA HIS A 41 -6.41 8.06 -10.09
C HIS A 41 -5.67 7.09 -11.01
N MET A 42 -4.89 6.15 -10.45
CA MET A 42 -4.25 5.10 -11.24
C MET A 42 -5.29 4.24 -11.97
N LYS A 43 -6.40 3.87 -11.31
CA LYS A 43 -7.50 3.12 -11.94
C LYS A 43 -8.08 3.86 -13.14
N TRP A 44 -8.36 5.15 -13.00
CA TRP A 44 -8.91 5.98 -14.08
C TRP A 44 -7.91 6.16 -15.23
N LEU A 45 -6.66 6.50 -14.92
CA LEU A 45 -5.59 6.62 -15.92
C LEU A 45 -5.39 5.30 -16.68
N GLY A 46 -5.35 4.17 -15.97
CA GLY A 46 -5.22 2.86 -16.59
C GLY A 46 -6.36 2.54 -17.55
N SER A 47 -7.59 2.92 -17.18
CA SER A 47 -8.77 2.73 -18.03
C SER A 47 -8.70 3.57 -19.31
N ASP A 48 -8.34 4.85 -19.20
CA ASP A 48 -8.18 5.74 -20.36
C ASP A 48 -7.07 5.26 -21.30
N ILE A 49 -5.92 4.85 -20.74
CA ILE A 49 -4.78 4.31 -21.52
C ILE A 49 -5.20 3.08 -22.34
N LEU A 50 -5.95 2.16 -21.73
CA LEU A 50 -6.44 0.96 -22.41
C LEU A 50 -7.50 1.28 -23.46
N ALA A 51 -8.37 2.26 -23.21
CA ALA A 51 -9.39 2.70 -24.16
C ALA A 51 -8.77 3.34 -25.42
N GLU A 52 -7.61 3.97 -25.29
CA GLU A 52 -6.81 4.52 -26.40
C GLU A 52 -6.01 3.45 -27.17
N GLY A 53 -6.00 2.19 -26.69
CA GLY A 53 -5.27 1.08 -27.30
C GLY A 53 -3.79 1.01 -26.92
N ASP A 54 -3.34 1.78 -25.93
CA ASP A 54 -1.99 1.67 -25.35
C ASP A 54 -1.99 0.74 -24.12
N ASN A 55 -0.84 0.56 -23.49
CA ASN A 55 -0.66 -0.26 -22.30
C ASN A 55 0.22 0.43 -21.25
N TYR A 56 0.11 -0.03 -20.01
CA TYR A 56 0.87 0.48 -18.86
C TYR A 56 1.49 -0.66 -18.06
N ASN A 57 2.47 -0.29 -17.24
CA ASN A 57 3.15 -1.21 -16.33
C ASN A 57 3.48 -0.50 -15.01
N TYR A 58 4.08 -1.23 -14.08
CA TYR A 58 4.42 -0.76 -12.73
C TYR A 58 5.90 -0.41 -12.52
N ASP A 59 6.71 -0.38 -13.59
CA ASP A 59 8.12 0.00 -13.47
C ASP A 59 8.25 1.35 -12.76
N ARG A 60 9.22 1.43 -11.85
CA ARG A 60 9.51 2.62 -11.07
C ARG A 60 11.01 2.75 -10.85
N LYS A 61 11.43 3.93 -10.39
CA LYS A 61 12.79 4.24 -9.93
C LYS A 61 12.80 4.80 -8.50
N MET A 62 11.68 4.68 -7.80
CA MET A 62 11.49 5.17 -6.46
C MET A 62 12.39 4.44 -5.46
N VAL A 63 13.05 5.22 -4.61
CA VAL A 63 13.77 4.72 -3.44
C VAL A 63 13.21 5.42 -2.21
N LEU A 64 12.96 4.67 -1.14
CA LEU A 64 12.56 5.24 0.13
C LEU A 64 13.82 5.61 0.93
N TYR A 65 14.04 6.91 1.10
CA TYR A 65 15.14 7.42 1.91
C TYR A 65 14.73 7.58 3.36
N LYS A 66 15.67 7.32 4.27
CA LYS A 66 15.50 7.64 5.69
C LYS A 66 15.28 9.14 5.85
N LYS A 67 14.27 9.50 6.64
CA LYS A 67 13.94 10.87 7.04
C LYS A 67 13.97 10.98 8.55
N GLU A 68 14.54 12.06 9.07
CA GLU A 68 14.72 12.25 10.51
C GLU A 68 13.52 13.01 11.12
N SER A 69 12.76 13.75 10.32
CA SER A 69 11.65 14.58 10.79
C SER A 69 10.44 14.57 9.87
N VAL A 70 9.27 14.90 10.43
CA VAL A 70 8.01 15.03 9.69
C VAL A 70 8.14 16.05 8.56
N PHE A 71 8.85 17.16 8.77
CA PHE A 71 9.00 18.19 7.75
C PHE A 71 9.79 17.67 6.54
N GLU A 72 10.88 16.92 6.74
CA GLU A 72 11.61 16.32 5.63
C GLU A 72 10.76 15.33 4.82
N VAL A 73 9.87 14.58 5.48
CA VAL A 73 8.91 13.68 4.78
C VAL A 73 7.93 14.50 3.95
N VAL A 74 7.39 15.58 4.52
CA VAL A 74 6.37 16.42 3.89
C VAL A 74 6.94 17.27 2.74
N GLU A 75 8.16 17.77 2.87
CA GLU A 75 8.88 18.51 1.82
C GLU A 75 9.14 17.63 0.60
N ASP A 76 9.74 16.45 0.78
CA ASP A 76 9.95 15.48 -0.31
C ASP A 76 8.64 15.07 -1.00
N LEU A 77 7.57 14.86 -0.21
CA LEU A 77 6.26 14.55 -0.76
C LEU A 77 5.71 15.71 -1.59
N ALA A 78 5.84 16.95 -1.11
CA ALA A 78 5.41 18.14 -1.83
C ALA A 78 6.16 18.29 -3.16
N GLU A 79 7.48 18.07 -3.17
CA GLU A 79 8.28 18.05 -4.40
C GLU A 79 7.78 16.99 -5.39
N THR A 80 7.54 15.77 -4.92
CA THR A 80 7.00 14.67 -5.75
C THR A 80 5.65 15.04 -6.37
N VAL A 81 4.75 15.68 -5.61
CA VAL A 81 3.44 16.13 -6.10
C VAL A 81 3.61 17.23 -7.15
N ILE A 82 4.48 18.21 -6.92
CA ILE A 82 4.78 19.30 -7.87
C ILE A 82 5.32 18.75 -9.18
N GLU A 83 6.25 17.78 -9.13
CA GLU A 83 6.82 17.14 -10.32
C GLU A 83 5.80 16.30 -11.10
N MET A 84 4.75 15.81 -10.44
CA MET A 84 3.71 15.01 -11.08
C MET A 84 2.73 15.87 -11.89
N GLN A 85 2.33 17.04 -11.37
CA GLN A 85 1.33 17.89 -12.01
C GLN A 85 1.55 18.20 -13.51
N PRO A 86 2.76 18.57 -13.98
CA PRO A 86 2.99 18.86 -15.40
C PRO A 86 2.92 17.60 -16.30
N LYS A 87 2.96 16.40 -15.72
CA LYS A 87 2.88 15.13 -16.48
C LYS A 87 1.44 14.74 -16.81
N TYR A 88 0.43 15.32 -16.15
CA TYR A 88 -0.96 14.97 -16.39
C TYR A 88 -1.45 15.39 -17.79
N PRO A 89 -2.31 14.57 -18.42
CA PRO A 89 -2.86 14.87 -19.73
C PRO A 89 -3.71 16.15 -19.70
N ASN A 90 -3.85 16.81 -20.85
CA ASN A 90 -4.73 17.98 -20.99
C ASN A 90 -6.18 17.54 -21.28
N THR A 91 -6.79 16.85 -20.32
CA THR A 91 -8.15 16.30 -20.39
C THR A 91 -8.94 16.63 -19.12
N VAL A 92 -10.26 16.42 -19.12
CA VAL A 92 -11.10 16.57 -17.91
C VAL A 92 -10.58 15.71 -16.75
N LEU A 93 -10.14 14.48 -17.06
CA LEU A 93 -9.48 13.63 -16.06
C LEU A 93 -8.20 14.30 -15.55
N GLY A 94 -7.30 14.72 -16.44
CA GLY A 94 -6.06 15.40 -16.03
C GLY A 94 -6.28 16.66 -15.19
N GLU A 95 -7.30 17.46 -15.49
CA GLU A 95 -7.72 18.60 -14.64
C GLU A 95 -8.17 18.14 -13.26
N ARG A 96 -9.00 17.09 -13.19
CA ARG A 96 -9.44 16.50 -11.93
C ARG A 96 -8.26 16.04 -11.07
N LEU A 97 -7.28 15.34 -11.65
CA LEU A 97 -6.07 14.90 -10.94
C LEU A 97 -5.26 16.09 -10.42
N LYS A 98 -5.10 17.15 -11.23
CA LYS A 98 -4.39 18.37 -10.81
C LYS A 98 -5.07 19.05 -9.63
N THR A 99 -6.40 19.14 -9.63
CA THR A 99 -7.14 19.78 -8.52
C THR A 99 -6.98 19.01 -7.21
N ASP A 100 -7.11 17.67 -7.25
CA ASP A 100 -6.94 16.83 -6.07
C ASP A 100 -5.49 16.91 -5.52
N ASP A 101 -4.48 16.91 -6.41
CA ASP A 101 -3.07 17.09 -6.03
C ASP A 101 -2.76 18.52 -5.53
N THR A 102 -3.45 19.54 -6.05
CA THR A 102 -3.34 20.93 -5.56
C THR A 102 -3.87 21.04 -4.13
N TYR A 103 -5.00 20.40 -3.85
CA TYR A 103 -5.55 20.35 -2.50
C TYR A 103 -4.64 19.59 -1.52
N LEU A 104 -3.98 18.52 -1.98
CA LEU A 104 -2.92 17.86 -1.20
C LEU A 104 -1.78 18.84 -0.89
N LEU A 105 -1.26 19.60 -1.87
CA LEU A 105 -0.21 20.59 -1.61
C LEU A 105 -0.62 21.66 -0.60
N GLU A 106 -1.86 22.14 -0.65
CA GLU A 106 -2.38 23.08 0.35
C GLU A 106 -2.35 22.48 1.75
N TYR A 107 -2.72 21.21 1.89
CA TYR A 107 -2.66 20.48 3.16
C TYR A 107 -1.21 20.29 3.65
N LEU A 108 -0.28 19.87 2.78
CA LEU A 108 1.15 19.75 3.12
C LEU A 108 1.72 21.11 3.58
N ALA A 109 1.35 22.20 2.89
CA ALA A 109 1.77 23.55 3.27
C ALA A 109 1.20 24.00 4.63
N GLN A 110 0.05 23.49 5.07
CA GLN A 110 -0.48 23.76 6.41
C GLN A 110 0.35 23.06 7.48
N ILE A 111 0.76 21.80 7.24
CA ILE A 111 1.65 21.06 8.14
C ILE A 111 2.97 21.80 8.33
N LEU A 112 3.60 22.24 7.23
CA LEU A 112 4.89 22.94 7.26
C LEU A 112 4.86 24.31 7.96
N LYS A 113 3.67 24.94 8.07
CA LYS A 113 3.51 26.23 8.77
C LYS A 113 3.46 26.09 10.29
N ASP A 114 3.10 24.92 10.81
CA ASP A 114 2.99 24.65 12.23
C ASP A 114 4.24 23.92 12.73
N SER A 115 5.17 24.66 13.33
CA SER A 115 6.42 24.08 13.85
C SER A 115 6.20 23.00 14.91
N SER A 116 5.03 22.97 15.56
CA SER A 116 4.69 21.90 16.51
C SER A 116 4.47 20.55 15.82
N LYS A 117 4.19 20.54 14.51
CA LYS A 117 4.05 19.33 13.70
C LYS A 117 5.39 18.74 13.25
N ASN A 118 6.50 19.46 13.44
CA ASN A 118 7.82 18.94 13.10
C ASN A 118 8.36 17.96 14.18
N GLN A 119 7.80 16.76 14.20
CA GLN A 119 8.19 15.72 15.15
C GLN A 119 9.28 14.80 14.56
N PRO A 120 10.08 14.12 15.40
CA PRO A 120 11.00 13.08 14.94
C PRO A 120 10.29 11.93 14.26
N VAL A 121 10.91 11.38 13.21
CA VAL A 121 10.44 10.16 12.53
C VAL A 121 11.29 8.98 13.00
N THR A 122 10.64 7.97 13.57
CA THR A 122 11.30 6.74 14.07
C THR A 122 11.14 5.56 13.13
N ALA A 123 10.38 5.70 12.04
CA ALA A 123 10.00 4.61 11.14
C ALA A 123 11.17 3.87 10.46
N PHE A 124 12.37 4.44 10.53
CA PHE A 124 13.58 3.98 9.84
C PHE A 124 14.79 3.80 10.77
N ASP A 125 14.60 3.86 12.08
CA ASP A 125 15.70 3.88 13.05
C ASP A 125 16.29 2.48 13.34
N MET A 126 15.66 1.42 12.82
CA MET A 126 16.04 0.02 12.95
C MET A 126 16.16 -0.46 14.41
N GLN A 127 15.50 0.21 15.35
CA GLN A 127 15.56 -0.19 16.76
C GLN A 127 14.88 -1.55 17.01
N ARG A 128 13.91 -1.93 16.16
CA ARG A 128 13.12 -3.17 16.30
C ARG A 128 12.48 -3.28 17.68
N LYS A 129 11.94 -2.18 18.18
CA LYS A 129 11.29 -2.09 19.48
C LYS A 129 9.89 -1.57 19.31
N TRP A 130 8.93 -2.28 19.89
CA TRP A 130 7.59 -1.75 20.07
C TRP A 130 7.52 -1.11 21.45
N LEU A 131 7.81 0.19 21.56
CA LEU A 131 8.06 0.85 22.85
C LEU A 131 6.91 0.71 23.87
N ASP A 132 5.68 0.63 23.39
CA ASP A 132 4.48 0.51 24.23
C ASP A 132 4.07 -0.93 24.53
N LYS A 133 4.79 -1.93 23.98
CA LYS A 133 4.49 -3.37 24.16
C LYS A 133 5.75 -4.11 24.59
N ASN A 134 5.70 -4.79 25.73
CA ASN A 134 6.83 -5.60 26.25
C ASN A 134 6.95 -6.95 25.51
N LEU A 135 7.10 -6.92 24.19
CA LEU A 135 7.32 -8.12 23.38
C LEU A 135 8.73 -8.66 23.61
N ALA A 136 8.85 -9.97 23.80
CA ALA A 136 10.13 -10.66 23.84
C ALA A 136 10.81 -10.63 22.46
N GLN A 137 12.13 -10.76 22.43
CA GLN A 137 12.91 -10.70 21.18
C GLN A 137 12.44 -11.72 20.15
N GLU A 138 12.14 -12.95 20.56
CA GLU A 138 11.62 -14.00 19.68
C GLU A 138 10.28 -13.60 19.01
N GLN A 139 9.41 -12.89 19.73
CA GLN A 139 8.15 -12.38 19.19
C GLN A 139 8.39 -11.24 18.19
N ILE A 140 9.36 -10.36 18.49
CA ILE A 140 9.79 -9.29 17.58
C ILE A 140 10.40 -9.88 16.30
N ASP A 141 11.21 -10.94 16.41
CA ASP A 141 11.84 -11.59 15.26
C ASP A 141 10.80 -12.24 14.35
N ALA A 142 9.88 -13.03 14.92
CA ALA A 142 8.77 -13.64 14.18
C ALA A 142 7.88 -12.58 13.51
N LEU A 143 7.50 -11.53 14.25
CA LEU A 143 6.72 -10.42 13.73
C LEU A 143 7.46 -9.68 12.60
N THR A 144 8.76 -9.47 12.75
CA THR A 144 9.58 -8.79 11.72
C THR A 144 9.53 -9.56 10.40
N MET A 145 9.74 -10.88 10.45
CA MET A 145 9.70 -11.73 9.25
C MET A 145 8.34 -11.67 8.57
N PHE A 146 7.27 -11.89 9.34
CA PHE A 146 5.91 -11.82 8.84
C PHE A 146 5.60 -10.48 8.18
N LEU A 147 5.95 -9.37 8.83
CA LEU A 147 5.66 -8.04 8.29
C LEU A 147 6.38 -7.79 6.97
N PHE A 148 7.61 -8.28 6.77
CA PHE A 148 8.32 -8.13 5.51
C PHE A 148 7.71 -8.97 4.38
N GLU A 149 7.26 -10.19 4.70
CA GLU A 149 6.64 -11.09 3.72
C GLU A 149 5.25 -10.59 3.33
N GLU A 150 4.38 -10.36 4.32
CA GLU A 150 2.99 -9.99 4.08
C GLU A 150 2.85 -8.55 3.56
N SER A 151 3.62 -7.57 4.04
CA SER A 151 3.54 -6.22 3.45
C SER A 151 3.93 -6.19 1.96
N TYR A 152 4.87 -7.04 1.55
CA TYR A 152 5.24 -7.19 0.15
C TYR A 152 4.13 -7.88 -0.64
N LYS A 153 3.59 -8.99 -0.12
CA LYS A 153 2.47 -9.72 -0.71
C LYS A 153 1.26 -8.81 -0.92
N GLU A 154 0.85 -8.03 0.08
CA GLU A 154 -0.33 -7.16 -0.04
C GLU A 154 -0.14 -6.06 -1.07
N TYR A 155 1.06 -5.46 -1.13
CA TYR A 155 1.39 -4.53 -2.19
C TYR A 155 1.33 -5.18 -3.58
N GLU A 156 1.87 -6.39 -3.71
CA GLU A 156 1.84 -7.16 -4.96
C GLU A 156 0.39 -7.45 -5.38
N LEU A 157 -0.44 -7.96 -4.48
CA LEU A 157 -1.84 -8.31 -4.72
C LEU A 157 -2.67 -7.10 -5.14
N ILE A 158 -2.51 -5.94 -4.50
CA ILE A 158 -3.18 -4.69 -4.92
C ILE A 158 -2.92 -4.41 -6.40
N LEU A 159 -1.67 -4.52 -6.85
CA LEU A 159 -1.29 -4.23 -8.23
C LEU A 159 -1.73 -5.32 -9.21
N VAL A 160 -1.58 -6.59 -8.84
CA VAL A 160 -2.01 -7.74 -9.65
C VAL A 160 -3.51 -7.69 -9.90
N TYR A 161 -4.31 -7.55 -8.84
CA TYR A 161 -5.76 -7.44 -8.94
C TYR A 161 -6.19 -6.17 -9.68
N ALA A 162 -5.55 -5.02 -9.46
CA ALA A 162 -5.86 -3.81 -10.21
C ALA A 162 -5.54 -3.94 -11.70
N PHE A 163 -4.46 -4.65 -12.06
CA PHE A 163 -4.10 -4.92 -13.44
C PHE A 163 -5.15 -5.77 -14.15
N MET A 164 -5.62 -6.83 -13.49
CA MET A 164 -6.67 -7.72 -14.02
C MET A 164 -8.03 -7.02 -14.05
N GLN A 165 -8.37 -6.26 -13.01
CA GLN A 165 -9.62 -5.50 -12.92
C GLN A 165 -9.79 -4.54 -14.09
N ALA A 166 -8.72 -3.82 -14.48
CA ALA A 166 -8.78 -2.88 -15.60
C ALA A 166 -8.99 -3.56 -16.98
N ARG A 167 -8.82 -4.88 -17.06
CA ARG A 167 -8.83 -5.65 -18.32
C ARG A 167 -9.97 -6.67 -18.41
N THR A 168 -10.70 -6.90 -17.33
CA THR A 168 -11.86 -7.80 -17.36
C THR A 168 -13.12 -7.07 -17.82
N LYS A 169 -13.99 -7.81 -18.52
CA LYS A 169 -15.37 -7.39 -18.84
C LYS A 169 -16.40 -8.18 -18.02
N ASP A 170 -15.94 -9.15 -17.25
CA ASP A 170 -16.78 -9.95 -16.39
C ASP A 170 -17.04 -9.19 -15.08
N VAL A 171 -18.32 -8.96 -14.79
CA VAL A 171 -18.74 -8.17 -13.62
C VAL A 171 -18.41 -8.89 -12.32
N THR A 172 -18.50 -10.22 -12.29
CA THR A 172 -18.14 -11.00 -11.10
C THR A 172 -16.65 -10.89 -10.83
N GLN A 173 -15.81 -11.07 -11.84
CA GLN A 173 -14.36 -10.88 -11.70
C GLN A 173 -14.02 -9.46 -11.25
N PHE A 174 -14.64 -8.45 -11.88
CA PHE A 174 -14.41 -7.05 -11.51
C PHE A 174 -14.69 -6.78 -10.03
N ASN A 175 -15.82 -7.27 -9.54
CA ASN A 175 -16.24 -7.09 -8.14
C ASN A 175 -15.33 -7.85 -7.19
N VAL A 176 -15.00 -9.12 -7.50
CA VAL A 176 -14.08 -9.91 -6.66
C VAL A 176 -12.70 -9.25 -6.58
N PHE A 177 -12.15 -8.76 -7.70
CA PHE A 177 -10.89 -8.02 -7.68
C PHE A 177 -10.99 -6.72 -6.88
N GLN A 178 -12.13 -6.02 -6.93
CA GLN A 178 -12.33 -4.81 -6.13
C GLN A 178 -12.29 -5.13 -4.63
N ASP A 179 -13.04 -6.15 -4.21
CA ASP A 179 -13.10 -6.57 -2.81
C ASP A 179 -11.70 -6.98 -2.31
N LEU A 180 -10.95 -7.77 -3.09
CA LEU A 180 -9.59 -8.18 -2.73
C LEU A 180 -8.61 -7.00 -2.67
N ILE A 181 -8.72 -6.02 -3.57
CA ILE A 181 -7.90 -4.79 -3.52
C ILE A 181 -8.19 -4.00 -2.24
N ASP A 182 -9.46 -3.88 -1.86
CA ASP A 182 -9.87 -3.09 -0.71
C ASP A 182 -9.39 -3.74 0.61
N GLU A 183 -9.47 -5.06 0.71
CA GLU A 183 -8.92 -5.81 1.86
C GLU A 183 -7.39 -5.71 1.91
N SER A 184 -6.69 -5.92 0.79
CA SER A 184 -5.23 -5.79 0.74
C SER A 184 -4.74 -4.37 1.10
N HIS A 185 -5.51 -3.32 0.78
CA HIS A 185 -5.21 -1.97 1.24
C HIS A 185 -5.26 -1.83 2.76
N PHE A 186 -6.23 -2.48 3.40
CA PHE A 186 -6.36 -2.49 4.85
C PHE A 186 -5.20 -3.27 5.51
N HIS A 187 -4.82 -4.43 4.96
CA HIS A 187 -3.67 -5.20 5.44
C HIS A 187 -2.35 -4.43 5.27
N LEU A 188 -2.08 -3.90 4.07
CA LEU A 188 -0.88 -3.09 3.79
C LEU A 188 -0.77 -1.90 4.75
N LYS A 189 -1.88 -1.20 5.03
CA LYS A 189 -1.90 -0.12 6.02
C LYS A 189 -1.51 -0.61 7.40
N SER A 190 -2.11 -1.71 7.84
CA SER A 190 -1.91 -2.27 9.16
C SER A 190 -0.45 -2.72 9.35
N PHE A 191 0.08 -3.49 8.40
CA PHE A 191 1.45 -3.97 8.42
C PHE A 191 2.47 -2.84 8.28
N GLY A 192 2.25 -1.89 7.37
CA GLY A 192 3.10 -0.70 7.21
C GLY A 192 3.20 0.13 8.50
N ASN A 193 2.07 0.32 9.20
CA ASN A 193 2.06 0.99 10.50
C ASN A 193 2.84 0.22 11.58
N MET A 194 2.75 -1.12 11.59
CA MET A 194 3.54 -1.94 12.51
C MET A 194 5.03 -1.89 12.20
N MET A 195 5.41 -1.93 10.92
CA MET A 195 6.80 -1.78 10.49
C MET A 195 7.36 -0.41 10.89
N ALA A 196 6.58 0.67 10.74
CA ALA A 196 6.96 2.00 11.19
C ALA A 196 7.15 2.07 12.72
N LYS A 197 6.27 1.43 13.51
CA LYS A 197 6.41 1.34 14.97
C LYS A 197 7.70 0.61 15.39
N LEU A 198 8.12 -0.39 14.63
CA LEU A 198 9.36 -1.15 14.86
C LEU A 198 10.61 -0.46 14.28
N GLY A 199 10.45 0.64 13.55
CA GLY A 199 11.55 1.35 12.91
C GLY A 199 12.15 0.65 11.68
N ILE A 200 11.38 -0.27 11.07
CA ILE A 200 11.82 -1.11 9.94
C ILE A 200 11.03 -0.84 8.65
N LEU A 201 10.34 0.30 8.55
CA LEU A 201 9.54 0.63 7.38
C LEU A 201 10.44 0.64 6.14
N ALA A 202 10.05 -0.15 5.14
CA ALA A 202 10.80 -0.29 3.89
C ALA A 202 9.83 -0.33 2.71
N LEU A 203 10.29 0.15 1.55
CA LEU A 203 9.53 0.04 0.32
C LEU A 203 9.43 -1.44 -0.11
N PRO A 204 8.27 -1.93 -0.57
CA PRO A 204 8.12 -3.23 -1.20
C PRO A 204 9.08 -3.36 -2.38
N ARG A 205 9.36 -4.58 -2.87
CA ARG A 205 10.21 -4.76 -4.06
C ARG A 205 9.48 -4.33 -5.32
N GLU A 206 10.23 -4.06 -6.38
CA GLU A 206 9.64 -3.78 -7.70
C GLU A 206 8.96 -5.03 -8.26
N LEU A 207 7.79 -4.85 -8.88
CA LEU A 207 7.05 -5.93 -9.52
C LEU A 207 7.50 -6.10 -10.97
N HIS A 208 7.93 -7.32 -11.31
CA HIS A 208 8.22 -7.69 -12.70
C HIS A 208 6.93 -8.00 -13.47
N GLU A 209 6.92 -7.77 -14.79
CA GLU A 209 5.74 -8.02 -15.64
C GLU A 209 5.15 -9.43 -15.50
N MET A 210 6.01 -10.43 -15.38
CA MET A 210 5.60 -11.83 -15.19
C MET A 210 4.80 -12.07 -13.90
N THR A 211 4.90 -11.19 -12.91
CA THR A 211 4.17 -11.27 -11.64
C THR A 211 2.72 -10.84 -11.80
N TYR A 212 2.45 -9.75 -12.52
CA TYR A 212 1.10 -9.16 -12.62
C TYR A 212 0.38 -9.40 -13.94
N VAL A 213 1.07 -9.88 -14.97
CA VAL A 213 0.44 -10.32 -16.22
C VAL A 213 0.06 -11.80 -16.10
N ILE A 214 -1.13 -12.04 -15.55
CA ILE A 214 -1.67 -13.39 -15.35
C ILE A 214 -2.15 -13.99 -16.68
N LYS A 215 -1.54 -15.10 -17.08
CA LYS A 215 -1.89 -15.84 -18.32
C LYS A 215 -2.85 -17.00 -18.08
N ASP A 216 -2.88 -17.51 -16.86
CA ASP A 216 -3.70 -18.63 -16.43
C ASP A 216 -4.36 -18.24 -15.10
N LEU A 217 -5.61 -17.77 -15.18
CA LEU A 217 -6.35 -17.29 -14.02
C LEU A 217 -6.67 -18.45 -13.06
N GLU A 218 -7.03 -19.61 -13.59
CA GLU A 218 -7.37 -20.79 -12.75
C GLU A 218 -6.17 -21.21 -11.92
N LYS A 219 -4.98 -21.29 -12.54
CA LYS A 219 -3.74 -21.59 -11.83
C LYS A 219 -3.41 -20.51 -10.80
N PHE A 220 -3.46 -19.24 -11.18
CA PHE A 220 -3.17 -18.13 -10.27
C PHE A 220 -4.08 -18.14 -9.04
N VAL A 221 -5.38 -18.35 -9.24
CA VAL A 221 -6.37 -18.42 -8.16
C VAL A 221 -6.15 -19.65 -7.28
N THR A 222 -5.86 -20.81 -7.87
CA THR A 222 -5.58 -22.05 -7.13
C THR A 222 -4.33 -21.93 -6.26
N ASP A 223 -3.24 -21.37 -6.82
CA ASP A 223 -2.00 -21.14 -6.09
C ASP A 223 -2.23 -20.10 -4.98
N GLY A 224 -2.96 -19.01 -5.26
CA GLY A 224 -3.28 -17.97 -4.29
C GLY A 224 -4.13 -18.47 -3.12
N ILE A 225 -5.13 -19.35 -3.36
CA ILE A 225 -5.89 -19.99 -2.26
C ILE A 225 -4.96 -20.81 -1.36
N ALA A 226 -3.98 -21.52 -1.93
CA ALA A 226 -3.02 -22.28 -1.14
C ALA A 226 -2.10 -21.34 -0.31
N GLU A 227 -1.75 -20.18 -0.86
CA GLU A 227 -1.01 -19.14 -0.16
C GLU A 227 -1.81 -18.54 1.00
N GLU A 228 -3.11 -18.26 0.83
CA GLU A 228 -3.96 -17.78 1.92
C GLU A 228 -4.13 -18.81 3.04
N GLU A 229 -4.24 -20.10 2.72
CA GLU A 229 -4.25 -21.16 3.75
C GLU A 229 -2.94 -21.23 4.52
N ALA A 230 -1.79 -20.97 3.87
CA ALA A 230 -0.50 -20.89 4.56
C ALA A 230 -0.40 -19.63 5.44
N ALA A 231 -0.83 -18.47 4.93
CA ALA A 231 -0.88 -17.21 5.68
C ALA A 231 -1.74 -17.32 6.95
N LYS A 232 -2.86 -18.06 6.87
CA LYS A 232 -3.70 -18.37 8.03
C LYS A 232 -2.94 -19.14 9.11
N VAL A 233 -2.16 -20.15 8.73
CA VAL A 233 -1.34 -20.91 9.69
C VAL A 233 -0.32 -19.99 10.36
N MET A 234 0.39 -19.17 9.58
CA MET A 234 1.37 -18.21 10.11
C MET A 234 0.74 -17.18 11.05
N CYS A 235 -0.42 -16.62 10.69
CA CYS A 235 -1.17 -15.70 11.55
C CYS A 235 -1.57 -16.36 12.87
N LYS A 236 -1.98 -17.64 12.83
CA LYS A 236 -2.35 -18.36 14.04
C LYS A 236 -1.15 -18.65 14.92
N GLU A 237 -0.04 -19.08 14.34
CA GLU A 237 1.23 -19.29 15.07
C GLU A 237 1.72 -17.99 15.74
N LEU A 238 1.64 -16.86 15.03
CA LEU A 238 1.95 -15.55 15.61
C LEU A 238 0.99 -15.15 16.72
N SER A 239 -0.32 -15.31 16.52
CA SER A 239 -1.34 -15.03 17.52
C SER A 239 -1.09 -15.81 18.83
N ASP A 240 -0.77 -17.11 18.72
CA ASP A 240 -0.50 -17.98 19.86
C ASP A 240 0.84 -17.67 20.54
N ALA A 241 1.83 -17.20 19.78
CA ALA A 241 3.13 -16.81 20.31
C ALA A 241 3.12 -15.42 20.97
N ILE A 242 2.25 -14.51 20.53
CA ILE A 242 2.18 -13.12 21.00
C ILE A 242 1.39 -13.03 22.31
N LYS A 243 2.06 -12.53 23.35
CA LYS A 243 1.49 -12.38 24.71
C LYS A 243 0.66 -11.11 24.88
N ASP A 244 0.84 -10.15 23.98
CA ASP A 244 0.06 -8.92 23.97
C ASP A 244 -1.33 -9.21 23.40
N GLU A 245 -2.36 -8.99 24.22
CA GLU A 245 -3.74 -9.39 23.89
C GLU A 245 -4.30 -8.65 22.67
N GLU A 246 -4.00 -7.37 22.52
CA GLU A 246 -4.46 -6.56 21.39
C GLU A 246 -3.85 -7.07 20.08
N LEU A 247 -2.55 -7.34 20.07
CA LEU A 247 -1.84 -7.80 18.90
C LEU A 247 -2.19 -9.25 18.55
N SER A 248 -2.36 -10.12 19.54
CA SER A 248 -2.89 -11.48 19.33
C SER A 248 -4.29 -11.43 18.70
N LYS A 249 -5.22 -10.64 19.25
CA LYS A 249 -6.56 -10.45 18.68
C LYS A 249 -6.54 -9.89 17.26
N PHE A 250 -5.59 -9.00 16.97
CA PHE A 250 -5.40 -8.51 15.61
C PHE A 250 -5.05 -9.64 14.64
N PHE A 251 -4.12 -10.54 15.00
CA PHE A 251 -3.77 -11.67 14.13
C PHE A 251 -4.89 -12.72 13.99
N ASP A 252 -5.69 -12.94 15.03
CA ASP A 252 -6.92 -13.73 14.92
C ASP A 252 -7.94 -13.08 13.97
N PHE A 253 -8.04 -11.74 14.00
CA PHE A 253 -8.89 -10.98 13.10
C PHE A 253 -8.43 -11.08 11.63
N ILE A 254 -7.13 -10.89 11.35
CA ILE A 254 -6.56 -11.08 10.00
C ILE A 254 -6.80 -12.52 9.51
N ASN A 255 -6.57 -13.53 10.36
CA ASN A 255 -6.83 -14.93 10.02
C ASN A 255 -8.27 -15.19 9.55
N TYR A 256 -9.24 -14.49 10.15
CA TYR A 256 -10.64 -14.57 9.73
C TYR A 256 -10.87 -13.90 8.37
N GLN A 257 -10.22 -12.75 8.09
CA GLN A 257 -10.30 -12.08 6.78
C GLN A 257 -9.75 -12.98 5.67
N GLU A 258 -8.61 -13.65 5.90
CA GLU A 258 -8.04 -14.59 4.91
C GLU A 258 -9.00 -15.75 4.58
N SER A 259 -9.81 -16.18 5.56
CA SER A 259 -10.83 -17.20 5.30
C SER A 259 -11.90 -16.70 4.31
N TYR A 260 -12.22 -15.41 4.33
CA TYR A 260 -13.14 -14.81 3.37
C TYR A 260 -12.48 -14.51 2.03
N HIS A 261 -11.19 -14.15 2.00
CA HIS A 261 -10.42 -14.03 0.75
C HIS A 261 -10.48 -15.31 -0.07
N ILE A 262 -10.31 -16.47 0.57
CA ILE A 262 -10.46 -17.77 -0.07
C ILE A 262 -11.85 -17.94 -0.70
N GLU A 263 -12.92 -17.53 -0.01
CA GLU A 263 -14.28 -17.59 -0.56
C GLU A 263 -14.51 -16.60 -1.71
N LEU A 264 -13.83 -15.45 -1.73
CA LEU A 264 -13.83 -14.54 -2.87
C LEU A 264 -13.09 -15.15 -4.06
N MET A 265 -11.90 -15.70 -3.84
CA MET A 265 -11.07 -16.33 -4.86
C MET A 265 -11.77 -17.52 -5.53
N LYS A 266 -12.49 -18.36 -4.75
CA LYS A 266 -13.29 -19.47 -5.29
C LYS A 266 -14.38 -19.03 -6.29
N LYS A 267 -14.84 -17.77 -6.25
CA LYS A 267 -15.81 -17.24 -7.22
C LYS A 267 -15.19 -16.94 -8.60
N LEU A 268 -13.86 -17.00 -8.72
CA LEU A 268 -13.12 -16.80 -9.97
C LEU A 268 -12.87 -18.12 -10.72
N LEU A 269 -13.22 -19.27 -10.11
CA LEU A 269 -13.16 -20.62 -10.67
C LEU A 269 -14.52 -21.02 -11.24
#